data_AF-A0A971N4S2-F1
#
_entry.id   AF-A0A971N4S2-F1
#
_cell.length_a   1.000
_cell.length_b   1.000
_cell.length_c   1.000
_cell.angle_alpha   90.00
_cell.angle_beta   90.00
_cell.angle_gamma   90.00
#
_symmetry.space_group_name_H-M   'P 1'
#
loop_
_entity.id
_entity.type
_entity.pdbx_description
1 polymer ?
#
loop_
_entity_poly.entity_id
_entity_poly.type
_entity_poly.pdbx_seq_one_letter_code
_entity_poly.pdbx_strand_id
1 'polypeptide(L)'
;MRYGYFDEENREYVIERPDTPVSWTNYLGVKDLCTVISNNAGGYTFYRQPQHHRITRFRPNGVPMDRPGHYIYLRDDDTGEYWSLSWQPVGLDLNKATYQCRHGLSYTKFFCAYQGIAAEQLLFIPVDDDVELWDVKIKNNSGQTRHLSVFSYVEFSFHHIDIDNQNFQMSLYASGSSYQDGIIEYDFFYEPWTFHYFTANFEPDSYDGVRDRFLGPYRTETNPLAVERGSCSNSSELGGNHCGALHKRILLTPGKEVRLLFMLGVGNREAGRQMRAKYGDPKTVDGAFHELKTYWQEKLAVLQCATPHAGFNTMVNTWNLYQAET
;
A
#
# COMPACT_ATOMS: atom_id res chain seq x y z
N MET A 1 -5.37 -6.87 27.53
CA MET A 1 -4.77 -5.68 26.91
C MET A 1 -5.56 -5.37 25.64
N ARG A 2 -5.81 -4.08 25.32
CA ARG A 2 -6.59 -3.64 24.15
C ARG A 2 -5.65 -2.94 23.17
N TYR A 3 -5.76 -3.25 21.88
CA TYR A 3 -4.95 -2.63 20.82
C TYR A 3 -5.75 -1.63 19.97
N GLY A 4 -7.08 -1.65 20.09
CA GLY A 4 -7.96 -0.82 19.28
C GLY A 4 -9.43 -0.85 19.70
N TYR A 5 -10.27 -0.10 19.01
CA TYR A 5 -11.69 0.07 19.31
C TYR A 5 -12.57 0.17 18.05
N PHE A 6 -13.86 -0.12 18.21
CA PHE A 6 -14.86 0.12 17.18
C PHE A 6 -15.26 1.60 17.19
N ASP A 7 -15.12 2.27 16.06
CA ASP A 7 -15.62 3.60 15.77
C ASP A 7 -16.90 3.44 14.94
N GLU A 8 -18.05 3.44 15.64
CA GLU A 8 -19.36 3.19 15.01
C GLU A 8 -19.79 4.32 14.07
N GLU A 9 -19.39 5.55 14.36
CA GLU A 9 -19.71 6.72 13.54
C GLU A 9 -19.06 6.61 12.16
N ASN A 10 -17.78 6.24 12.13
CA ASN A 10 -17.02 6.09 10.89
C ASN A 10 -17.11 4.69 10.27
N ARG A 11 -17.68 3.72 11.00
CA ARG A 11 -17.70 2.29 10.66
C ARG A 11 -16.28 1.75 10.41
N GLU A 12 -15.39 2.07 11.33
CA GLU A 12 -13.98 1.70 11.30
C GLU A 12 -13.60 0.92 12.57
N TYR A 13 -12.62 0.03 12.46
CA TYR A 13 -11.91 -0.50 13.62
C TYR A 13 -10.57 0.22 13.72
N VAL A 14 -10.40 0.99 14.80
CA VAL A 14 -9.23 1.84 15.03
C VAL A 14 -8.22 1.08 15.87
N ILE A 15 -7.03 0.83 15.31
CA ILE A 15 -5.88 0.22 15.96
C ILE A 15 -4.95 1.35 16.39
N GLU A 16 -4.85 1.59 17.70
CA GLU A 16 -4.01 2.66 18.28
C GLU A 16 -2.59 2.18 18.58
N ARG A 17 -2.37 0.86 18.54
CA ARG A 17 -1.10 0.23 18.83
C ARG A 17 -0.76 -0.77 17.71
N PRO A 18 0.29 -0.52 16.91
CA PRO A 18 0.60 -1.35 15.75
C PRO A 18 1.32 -2.65 16.13
N ASP A 19 1.77 -2.80 17.38
CA ASP A 19 2.41 -3.99 17.94
C ASP A 19 1.40 -5.06 18.37
N THR A 20 0.37 -5.27 17.54
CA THR A 20 -0.62 -6.32 17.72
C THR A 20 0.04 -7.71 17.83
N PRO A 21 -0.53 -8.65 18.61
CA PRO A 21 0.10 -9.96 18.84
C PRO A 21 0.17 -10.81 17.57
N VAL A 22 -0.72 -10.52 16.61
CA VAL A 22 -0.75 -11.07 15.26
C VAL A 22 -1.18 -9.96 14.30
N SER A 23 -0.97 -10.22 13.03
CA SER A 23 -1.49 -9.47 11.88
C SER A 23 -3.01 -9.33 11.95
N TRP A 24 -3.51 -8.10 12.03
CA TRP A 24 -4.94 -7.82 11.87
C TRP A 24 -5.15 -7.32 10.46
N THR A 25 -5.93 -8.05 9.67
CA THR A 25 -6.09 -7.80 8.24
C THR A 25 -7.42 -7.14 7.91
N ASN A 26 -7.45 -6.56 6.72
CA ASN A 26 -8.63 -6.05 6.05
C ASN A 26 -8.60 -6.46 4.57
N TYR A 27 -9.76 -6.43 3.91
CA TYR A 27 -9.92 -6.79 2.50
C TYR A 27 -10.33 -5.57 1.69
N LEU A 28 -9.50 -5.18 0.72
CA LEU A 28 -9.81 -4.10 -0.22
C LEU A 28 -10.38 -4.70 -1.50
N GLY A 29 -11.25 -3.95 -2.17
CA GLY A 29 -11.90 -4.37 -3.40
C GLY A 29 -13.28 -4.98 -3.18
N VAL A 30 -14.17 -4.79 -4.16
CA VAL A 30 -15.57 -5.27 -4.15
C VAL A 30 -15.97 -5.97 -5.46
N LYS A 31 -15.00 -6.16 -6.36
CA LYS A 31 -15.16 -6.81 -7.67
C LYS A 31 -13.94 -7.71 -7.94
N ASP A 32 -13.27 -7.55 -9.08
CA ASP A 32 -12.27 -8.48 -9.58
C ASP A 32 -10.89 -8.29 -8.92
N LEU A 33 -10.46 -7.05 -8.66
CA LEU A 33 -9.23 -6.79 -7.91
C LEU A 33 -9.46 -6.86 -6.40
N CYS A 34 -8.59 -7.57 -5.68
CA CYS A 34 -8.63 -7.70 -4.23
C CYS A 34 -7.24 -7.56 -3.60
N THR A 35 -7.18 -6.89 -2.45
CA THR A 35 -5.98 -6.82 -1.61
C THR A 35 -6.29 -7.29 -0.20
N VAL A 36 -5.48 -8.21 0.30
CA VAL A 36 -5.42 -8.54 1.73
C VAL A 36 -4.32 -7.69 2.34
N ILE A 37 -4.66 -6.77 3.25
CA ILE A 37 -3.71 -5.82 3.85
C ILE A 37 -3.79 -5.85 5.37
N SER A 38 -2.65 -5.91 6.05
CA SER A 38 -2.58 -5.88 7.51
C SER A 38 -2.48 -4.46 8.08
N ASN A 39 -2.65 -4.34 9.39
CA ASN A 39 -2.44 -3.11 10.17
C ASN A 39 -0.99 -2.58 10.10
N ASN A 40 -0.08 -3.37 9.52
CA ASN A 40 1.31 -3.03 9.29
C ASN A 40 1.63 -2.86 7.79
N ALA A 41 0.61 -2.71 6.94
CA ALA A 41 0.69 -2.62 5.48
C ALA A 41 1.36 -3.82 4.80
N GLY A 42 1.51 -4.94 5.51
CA GLY A 42 1.93 -6.22 4.93
C GLY A 42 0.77 -6.89 4.23
N GLY A 43 1.02 -7.66 3.17
CA GLY A 43 -0.06 -8.27 2.42
C GLY A 43 0.21 -8.40 0.93
N TYR A 44 -0.84 -8.66 0.17
CA TYR A 44 -0.76 -8.85 -1.28
C TYR A 44 -2.05 -8.50 -2.01
N THR A 45 -1.92 -8.19 -3.29
CA THR A 45 -3.00 -7.99 -4.26
C THR A 45 -3.09 -9.17 -5.21
N PHE A 46 -4.29 -9.51 -5.66
CA PHE A 46 -4.55 -10.46 -6.73
C PHE A 46 -5.77 -10.04 -7.56
N TYR A 47 -5.87 -10.55 -8.79
CA TYR A 47 -6.96 -10.24 -9.72
C TYR A 47 -7.78 -11.49 -10.06
N ARG A 48 -9.05 -11.54 -9.63
CA ARG A 48 -10.00 -12.67 -9.77
C ARG A 48 -9.61 -13.96 -9.07
N GLN A 49 -8.40 -14.48 -9.30
CA GLN A 49 -7.92 -15.75 -8.76
C GLN A 49 -6.63 -15.54 -7.96
N PRO A 50 -6.61 -15.84 -6.65
CA PRO A 50 -5.42 -15.67 -5.84
C PRO A 50 -4.28 -16.61 -6.25
N GLN A 51 -4.59 -17.84 -6.69
CA GLN A 51 -3.59 -18.85 -7.04
C GLN A 51 -2.83 -18.54 -8.34
N HIS A 52 -3.53 -17.99 -9.34
CA HIS A 52 -3.05 -17.88 -10.72
C HIS A 52 -3.03 -16.43 -11.24
N HIS A 53 -3.25 -15.44 -10.38
CA HIS A 53 -3.24 -14.04 -10.80
C HIS A 53 -2.89 -13.12 -9.63
N ARG A 54 -1.87 -13.50 -8.87
CA ARG A 54 -1.30 -12.68 -7.81
C ARG A 54 -0.46 -11.54 -8.41
N ILE A 55 -0.64 -10.32 -7.91
CA ILE A 55 0.07 -9.14 -8.41
C ILE A 55 1.30 -8.84 -7.56
N THR A 56 1.17 -8.88 -6.23
CA THR A 56 2.27 -8.63 -5.29
C THR A 56 2.55 -9.86 -4.43
N ARG A 57 3.82 -10.10 -4.11
CA ARG A 57 4.25 -11.31 -3.40
C ARG A 57 3.80 -11.27 -1.94
N PHE A 58 3.69 -12.44 -1.31
CA PHE A 58 3.55 -12.58 0.14
C PHE A 58 4.35 -13.77 0.65
N ARG A 59 5.07 -13.62 1.77
CA ARG A 59 5.74 -14.72 2.46
C ARG A 59 4.94 -15.10 3.71
N PRO A 60 4.02 -16.09 3.62
CA PRO A 60 3.21 -16.50 4.76
C PRO A 60 4.09 -17.15 5.82
N ASN A 61 3.74 -16.96 7.10
CA ASN A 61 4.51 -17.48 8.25
C ASN A 61 6.00 -17.07 8.23
N GLY A 62 6.29 -15.91 7.62
CA GLY A 62 7.63 -15.35 7.56
C GLY A 62 8.13 -14.81 8.91
N VAL A 63 9.45 -14.60 8.99
CA VAL A 63 10.09 -13.93 10.13
C VAL A 63 10.93 -12.76 9.60
N PRO A 64 10.54 -11.50 9.89
CA PRO A 64 9.32 -11.09 10.58
C PRO A 64 8.04 -11.41 9.78
N MET A 65 6.90 -11.45 10.49
CA MET A 65 5.60 -11.69 9.87
C MET A 65 5.21 -10.57 8.89
N ASP A 66 4.25 -10.87 8.01
CA ASP A 66 3.58 -9.90 7.14
C ASP A 66 4.48 -9.14 6.16
N ARG A 67 5.34 -9.85 5.44
CA ARG A 67 6.16 -9.24 4.39
C ARG A 67 6.17 -10.05 3.09
N PRO A 68 6.37 -9.41 1.93
CA PRO A 68 6.42 -7.97 1.70
C PRO A 68 5.01 -7.34 1.82
N GLY A 69 4.89 -6.06 1.45
CA GLY A 69 3.68 -5.27 1.62
C GLY A 69 3.73 -4.00 0.80
N HIS A 70 2.81 -3.08 1.11
CA HIS A 70 2.50 -1.90 0.33
C HIS A 70 3.01 -0.65 1.05
N TYR A 71 4.31 -0.44 1.00
CA TYR A 71 4.99 0.45 1.93
C TYR A 71 5.25 1.84 1.35
N ILE A 72 5.08 2.85 2.20
CA ILE A 72 5.61 4.19 2.02
C ILE A 72 6.69 4.44 3.06
N TYR A 73 7.89 4.76 2.60
CA TYR A 73 8.99 5.25 3.43
C TYR A 73 9.10 6.76 3.30
N LEU A 74 9.31 7.41 4.44
CA LEU A 74 9.66 8.82 4.53
C LEU A 74 11.10 8.91 5.03
N ARG A 75 11.86 9.80 4.43
CA ARG A 75 13.24 10.11 4.81
C ARG A 75 13.37 11.61 4.97
N ASP A 76 13.95 12.05 6.06
CA ASP A 76 14.41 13.42 6.20
C ASP A 76 15.79 13.55 5.50
N ASP A 77 15.86 14.38 4.47
CA ASP A 77 17.05 14.48 3.64
C ASP A 77 18.19 15.26 4.29
N ASP A 78 17.88 16.10 5.26
CA ASP A 78 18.86 16.89 6.01
C ASP A 78 19.61 16.02 7.03
N THR A 79 18.95 15.00 7.59
CA THR A 79 19.51 14.10 8.62
C THR A 79 19.86 12.70 8.10
N GLY A 80 19.20 12.25 7.04
CA GLY A 80 19.26 10.89 6.52
C GLY A 80 18.45 9.86 7.31
N GLU A 81 17.74 10.28 8.36
CA GLU A 81 16.85 9.41 9.12
C GLU A 81 15.60 9.06 8.31
N TYR A 82 15.15 7.81 8.38
CA TYR A 82 13.97 7.35 7.67
C TYR A 82 13.08 6.45 8.53
N TRP A 83 11.81 6.40 8.14
CA TRP A 83 10.77 5.60 8.78
C TRP A 83 9.71 5.20 7.77
N SER A 84 8.90 4.19 8.10
CA SER A 84 7.73 3.83 7.32
C SER A 84 6.47 4.50 7.86
N LEU A 85 5.52 4.78 6.97
CA LEU A 85 4.21 5.34 7.31
C LEU A 85 3.35 4.32 8.07
N SER A 86 3.36 3.06 7.65
CA SER A 86 3.02 1.92 8.51
C SER A 86 4.15 1.68 9.53
N TRP A 87 3.86 1.10 10.69
CA TRP A 87 4.90 0.89 11.71
C TRP A 87 6.01 -0.04 11.23
N GLN A 88 5.63 -1.24 10.78
CA GLN A 88 6.51 -2.07 9.96
C GLN A 88 6.54 -1.53 8.52
N PRO A 89 7.63 -1.72 7.76
CA PRO A 89 8.75 -2.61 8.06
C PRO A 89 9.91 -1.97 8.84
N VAL A 90 10.01 -0.64 8.94
CA VAL A 90 11.15 0.00 9.63
C VAL A 90 11.11 -0.27 11.14
N GLY A 91 9.91 -0.29 11.73
CA GLY A 91 9.71 -0.69 13.12
C GLY A 91 10.28 0.31 14.13
N LEU A 92 10.00 1.60 13.94
CA LEU A 92 10.44 2.64 14.89
C LEU A 92 9.99 2.33 16.33
N ASP A 93 10.75 2.87 17.28
CA ASP A 93 10.39 2.87 18.70
C ASP A 93 9.06 3.60 18.92
N LEU A 94 8.06 2.88 19.44
CA LEU A 94 6.71 3.38 19.70
C LEU A 94 6.66 4.47 20.77
N ASN A 95 7.73 4.67 21.53
CA ASN A 95 7.83 5.81 22.46
C ASN A 95 8.19 7.12 21.75
N LYS A 96 8.63 7.06 20.48
CA LYS A 96 9.07 8.22 19.71
C LYS A 96 8.10 8.62 18.61
N ALA A 97 7.36 7.66 18.06
CA ALA A 97 6.43 7.87 16.96
C ALA A 97 5.02 7.42 17.35
N THR A 98 4.02 8.18 16.91
CA THR A 98 2.61 7.79 17.05
C THR A 98 2.15 7.12 15.78
N TYR A 99 1.56 5.93 15.91
CA TYR A 99 0.96 5.21 14.79
C TYR A 99 -0.51 4.93 15.05
N GLN A 100 -1.30 4.92 13.98
CA GLN A 100 -2.68 4.46 14.02
C GLN A 100 -3.01 3.76 12.70
N CYS A 101 -3.77 2.68 12.76
CA CYS A 101 -4.38 2.06 11.59
C CYS A 101 -5.90 2.08 11.76
N ARG A 102 -6.65 2.38 10.70
CA ARG A 102 -8.11 2.31 10.67
C ARG A 102 -8.52 1.38 9.55
N HIS A 103 -9.06 0.23 9.90
CA HIS A 103 -9.71 -0.66 8.94
C HIS A 103 -11.17 -0.25 8.79
N GLY A 104 -11.54 0.21 7.60
CA GLY A 104 -12.92 0.47 7.23
C GLY A 104 -13.41 -0.55 6.20
N LEU A 105 -14.62 -0.35 5.70
CA LEU A 105 -15.26 -1.25 4.74
C LEU A 105 -14.60 -1.08 3.36
N SER A 106 -13.75 -2.05 2.98
CA SER A 106 -12.96 -2.05 1.74
C SER A 106 -11.91 -0.95 1.59
N TYR A 107 -11.49 -0.34 2.70
CA TYR A 107 -10.37 0.60 2.73
C TYR A 107 -9.59 0.50 4.04
N THR A 108 -8.32 0.87 4.02
CA THR A 108 -7.50 1.00 5.23
C THR A 108 -6.77 2.34 5.24
N LYS A 109 -6.77 3.03 6.38
CA LYS A 109 -5.95 4.23 6.59
C LYS A 109 -4.81 3.91 7.56
N PHE A 110 -3.60 4.29 7.21
CA PHE A 110 -2.45 4.30 8.09
C PHE A 110 -2.10 5.74 8.43
N PHE A 111 -1.70 5.98 9.66
CA PHE A 111 -1.25 7.27 10.14
C PHE A 111 0.05 7.10 10.91
N CYS A 112 0.97 8.03 10.69
CA CYS A 112 2.20 8.17 11.44
C CYS A 112 2.46 9.64 11.77
N ALA A 113 2.84 9.93 13.01
CA ALA A 113 3.42 11.21 13.40
C ALA A 113 4.79 10.99 14.05
N TYR A 114 5.83 11.55 13.42
CA TYR A 114 7.20 11.45 13.88
C TYR A 114 7.97 12.74 13.55
N GLN A 115 8.74 13.25 14.53
CA GLN A 115 9.57 14.47 14.38
C GLN A 115 8.84 15.67 13.75
N GLY A 116 7.58 15.90 14.14
CA GLY A 116 6.77 17.00 13.60
C GLY A 116 6.30 16.80 12.15
N ILE A 117 6.49 15.63 11.55
CA ILE A 117 5.86 15.25 10.29
C ILE A 117 4.67 14.34 10.62
N ALA A 118 3.48 14.71 10.14
CA ALA A 118 2.30 13.86 10.16
C ALA A 118 2.06 13.33 8.75
N ALA A 119 1.86 12.02 8.61
CA ALA A 119 1.59 11.38 7.34
C ALA A 119 0.42 10.41 7.45
N GLU A 120 -0.42 10.39 6.43
CA GLU A 120 -1.55 9.48 6.28
C GLU A 120 -1.46 8.77 4.91
N GLN A 121 -1.78 7.49 4.87
CA GLN A 121 -1.94 6.71 3.64
C GLN A 121 -3.32 6.05 3.68
N LEU A 122 -4.17 6.38 2.73
CA LEU A 122 -5.41 5.67 2.47
C LEU A 122 -5.18 4.68 1.31
N LEU A 123 -5.34 3.39 1.59
CA LEU A 123 -5.35 2.31 0.60
C LEU A 123 -6.79 1.86 0.36
N PHE A 124 -7.22 1.87 -0.89
CA PHE A 124 -8.50 1.31 -1.32
C PHE A 124 -8.48 0.96 -2.81
N ILE A 125 -9.44 0.15 -3.25
CA ILE A 125 -9.70 -0.13 -4.65
C ILE A 125 -11.05 0.53 -4.99
N PRO A 126 -11.12 1.41 -6.01
CA PRO A 126 -12.35 2.06 -6.40
C PRO A 126 -13.34 1.02 -6.96
N VAL A 127 -14.63 1.31 -6.90
CA VAL A 127 -15.68 0.32 -7.25
C VAL A 127 -15.58 -0.12 -8.71
N ASP A 128 -15.20 0.78 -9.61
CA ASP A 128 -15.32 0.59 -11.06
C ASP A 128 -14.01 0.32 -11.81
N ASP A 129 -12.86 0.33 -11.13
CA ASP A 129 -11.58 0.08 -11.79
C ASP A 129 -10.68 -0.87 -10.99
N ASP A 130 -9.98 -1.73 -11.73
CA ASP A 130 -9.02 -2.69 -11.18
C ASP A 130 -7.65 -2.02 -10.91
N VAL A 131 -7.65 -1.06 -9.99
CA VAL A 131 -6.47 -0.33 -9.54
C VAL A 131 -6.52 -0.12 -8.03
N GLU A 132 -5.45 -0.47 -7.32
CA GLU A 132 -5.30 -0.06 -5.93
C GLU A 132 -4.73 1.36 -5.87
N LEU A 133 -5.45 2.26 -5.20
CA LEU A 133 -5.09 3.66 -5.03
C LEU A 133 -4.45 3.88 -3.67
N TRP A 134 -3.30 4.56 -3.69
CA TRP A 134 -2.56 4.94 -2.50
C TRP A 134 -2.61 6.45 -2.37
N ASP A 135 -3.52 6.96 -1.55
CA ASP A 135 -3.63 8.39 -1.28
C ASP A 135 -2.79 8.77 -0.07
N VAL A 136 -1.63 9.39 -0.32
CA VAL A 136 -0.62 9.72 0.69
C VAL A 136 -0.61 11.23 0.94
N LYS A 137 -0.93 11.63 2.17
CA LYS A 137 -0.87 13.03 2.62
C LYS A 137 0.25 13.19 3.62
N ILE A 138 1.09 14.20 3.44
CA ILE A 138 2.24 14.47 4.31
C ILE A 138 2.22 15.93 4.69
N LYS A 139 2.14 16.21 5.98
CA LYS A 139 2.06 17.55 6.55
C LYS A 139 3.23 17.83 7.46
N ASN A 140 3.87 18.98 7.24
CA ASN A 140 4.89 19.48 8.14
C ASN A 140 4.25 20.28 9.27
N ASN A 141 4.15 19.67 10.45
CA ASN A 141 3.72 20.31 11.68
C ASN A 141 4.90 20.82 12.53
N SER A 142 6.13 20.74 12.01
CA SER A 142 7.30 21.33 12.67
C SER A 142 7.35 22.84 12.45
N GLY A 143 8.19 23.53 13.23
CA GLY A 143 8.42 24.97 13.11
C GLY A 143 9.43 25.38 12.03
N GLN A 144 9.96 24.44 11.25
CA GLN A 144 11.00 24.69 10.24
C GLN A 144 10.66 24.04 8.90
N THR A 145 11.27 24.52 7.81
CA THR A 145 11.20 23.86 6.50
C THR A 145 11.86 22.49 6.56
N ARG A 146 11.27 21.51 5.88
CA ARG A 146 11.74 20.12 5.85
C ARG A 146 11.96 19.66 4.41
N HIS A 147 13.13 19.10 4.13
CA HIS A 147 13.43 18.38 2.90
C HIS A 147 13.17 16.91 3.14
N LEU A 148 12.14 16.36 2.50
CA LEU A 148 11.78 14.96 2.67
C LEU A 148 11.87 14.22 1.34
N SER A 149 12.28 12.97 1.39
CA SER A 149 12.15 12.01 0.31
C SER A 149 11.08 10.99 0.66
N VAL A 150 10.18 10.71 -0.30
CA VAL A 150 9.11 9.73 -0.19
C VAL A 150 9.41 8.59 -1.14
N PHE A 151 9.44 7.35 -0.63
CA PHE A 151 9.67 6.14 -1.42
C PHE A 151 8.47 5.22 -1.28
N SER A 152 7.99 4.70 -2.40
CA SER A 152 7.03 3.60 -2.42
C SER A 152 7.74 2.27 -2.58
N TYR A 153 7.08 1.19 -2.19
CA TYR A 153 7.56 -0.17 -2.44
C TYR A 153 6.42 -1.18 -2.48
N VAL A 154 6.44 -1.99 -3.53
CA VAL A 154 5.81 -3.31 -3.61
C VAL A 154 6.80 -4.32 -4.17
N GLU A 155 6.72 -5.60 -3.81
CA GLU A 155 7.42 -6.69 -4.49
C GLU A 155 6.43 -7.37 -5.43
N PHE A 156 6.71 -7.38 -6.73
CA PHE A 156 5.82 -8.05 -7.69
C PHE A 156 5.89 -9.58 -7.51
N SER A 157 4.72 -10.21 -7.64
CA SER A 157 4.59 -11.67 -7.66
C SER A 157 4.92 -12.20 -9.04
N PHE A 158 5.43 -13.43 -9.12
CA PHE A 158 5.49 -14.18 -10.38
C PHE A 158 4.11 -14.70 -10.82
N HIS A 159 3.02 -13.97 -10.57
CA HIS A 159 1.63 -14.26 -10.99
C HIS A 159 0.99 -15.52 -10.39
N HIS A 160 1.69 -16.65 -10.37
CA HIS A 160 1.28 -17.89 -9.74
C HIS A 160 1.92 -18.07 -8.36
N ILE A 161 1.12 -18.43 -7.34
CA ILE A 161 1.61 -18.62 -5.97
C ILE A 161 2.72 -19.67 -5.90
N ASP A 162 2.57 -20.79 -6.60
CA ASP A 162 3.58 -21.85 -6.59
C ASP A 162 4.90 -21.34 -7.18
N ILE A 163 4.85 -20.49 -8.20
CA ILE A 163 6.03 -19.94 -8.86
C ILE A 163 6.76 -18.92 -7.98
N ASP A 164 6.04 -18.22 -7.10
CA ASP A 164 6.62 -17.38 -6.05
C ASP A 164 7.39 -18.18 -4.98
N ASN A 165 6.98 -19.42 -4.71
CA ASN A 165 7.48 -20.20 -3.58
C ASN A 165 8.48 -21.29 -3.98
N GLN A 166 8.46 -21.71 -5.24
CA GLN A 166 9.30 -22.79 -5.75
C GLN A 166 9.63 -22.54 -7.23
N ASN A 167 10.40 -23.46 -7.82
CA ASN A 167 10.73 -23.43 -9.24
C ASN A 167 11.53 -22.19 -9.72
N PHE A 168 12.36 -21.62 -8.83
CA PHE A 168 13.20 -20.45 -9.11
C PHE A 168 14.16 -20.63 -10.29
N GLN A 169 14.53 -21.87 -10.62
CA GLN A 169 15.32 -22.20 -11.81
C GLN A 169 14.66 -21.73 -13.11
N MET A 170 13.33 -21.59 -13.13
CA MET A 170 12.57 -21.02 -14.24
C MET A 170 12.13 -19.58 -13.92
N SER A 171 11.50 -19.34 -12.77
CA SER A 171 10.80 -18.08 -12.50
C SER A 171 11.71 -16.85 -12.47
N LEU A 172 12.95 -17.00 -11.99
CA LEU A 172 13.94 -15.92 -11.97
C LEU A 172 14.36 -15.43 -13.36
N TYR A 173 13.97 -16.10 -14.44
CA TYR A 173 14.29 -15.68 -15.81
C TYR A 173 13.04 -15.40 -16.65
N ALA A 174 11.85 -15.45 -16.03
CA ALA A 174 10.58 -15.49 -16.73
C ALA A 174 9.79 -14.18 -16.62
N SER A 175 10.42 -13.12 -16.14
CA SER A 175 9.82 -11.79 -16.04
C SER A 175 10.84 -10.67 -16.20
N GLY A 176 10.39 -9.45 -16.40
CA GLY A 176 11.26 -8.27 -16.45
C GLY A 176 10.52 -7.00 -16.08
N SER A 177 11.25 -5.98 -15.65
CA SER A 177 10.68 -4.65 -15.37
C SER A 177 11.29 -3.62 -16.31
N SER A 178 10.46 -2.70 -16.81
CA SER A 178 10.92 -1.54 -17.57
C SER A 178 10.23 -0.26 -17.09
N TYR A 179 10.87 0.89 -17.31
CA TYR A 179 10.35 2.19 -16.88
C TYR A 179 10.27 3.18 -18.04
N GLN A 180 9.11 3.81 -18.17
CA GLN A 180 8.89 4.94 -19.08
C GLN A 180 7.68 5.74 -18.60
N ASP A 181 7.66 7.05 -18.84
CA ASP A 181 6.50 7.93 -18.58
C ASP A 181 5.98 7.88 -17.13
N GLY A 182 6.88 7.77 -16.13
CA GLY A 182 6.48 7.66 -14.72
C GLY A 182 5.85 6.31 -14.34
N ILE A 183 5.98 5.28 -15.18
CA ILE A 183 5.34 3.98 -15.01
C ILE A 183 6.40 2.88 -15.03
N ILE A 184 6.47 2.11 -13.94
CA ILE A 184 7.13 0.81 -13.91
C ILE A 184 6.13 -0.20 -14.50
N GLU A 185 6.50 -0.86 -15.59
CA GLU A 185 5.77 -1.98 -16.18
C GLU A 185 6.51 -3.28 -15.83
N TYR A 186 5.76 -4.29 -15.41
CA TYR A 186 6.26 -5.62 -15.09
C TYR A 186 5.66 -6.64 -16.06
N ASP A 187 6.53 -7.32 -16.80
CA ASP A 187 6.21 -8.21 -17.93
C ASP A 187 6.54 -9.66 -17.57
N PHE A 188 5.74 -10.61 -18.06
CA PHE A 188 5.86 -12.05 -17.84
C PHE A 188 6.10 -12.77 -19.18
N PHE A 189 7.30 -13.33 -19.37
CA PHE A 189 7.70 -13.92 -20.66
C PHE A 189 7.06 -15.29 -20.93
N TYR A 190 6.62 -15.99 -19.88
CA TYR A 190 5.95 -17.29 -20.00
C TYR A 190 4.44 -17.17 -20.19
N GLU A 191 3.88 -15.97 -19.98
CA GLU A 191 2.49 -15.61 -20.25
C GLU A 191 2.47 -14.28 -21.02
N PRO A 192 2.77 -14.32 -22.33
CA PRO A 192 3.20 -13.15 -23.09
C PRO A 192 2.08 -12.16 -23.44
N TRP A 193 1.23 -11.81 -22.48
CA TRP A 193 0.14 -10.81 -22.53
C TRP A 193 -0.22 -10.32 -21.12
N THR A 194 0.35 -10.94 -20.08
CA THR A 194 0.15 -10.59 -18.68
C THR A 194 1.14 -9.50 -18.33
N PHE A 195 0.65 -8.44 -17.70
CA PHE A 195 1.46 -7.32 -17.24
C PHE A 195 0.89 -6.79 -15.94
N HIS A 196 1.74 -6.22 -15.10
CA HIS A 196 1.33 -5.36 -13.99
C HIS A 196 2.03 -4.01 -14.13
N TYR A 197 1.51 -2.99 -13.47
CA TYR A 197 2.16 -1.70 -13.43
C TYR A 197 2.15 -1.08 -12.04
N PHE A 198 3.09 -0.16 -11.83
CA PHE A 198 3.11 0.73 -10.68
C PHE A 198 3.47 2.15 -11.12
N THR A 199 2.63 3.13 -10.77
CA THR A 199 2.78 4.52 -11.22
C THR A 199 2.32 5.52 -10.15
N ALA A 200 2.45 6.82 -10.43
CA ALA A 200 2.07 7.90 -9.54
C ALA A 200 1.58 9.15 -10.29
N ASN A 201 0.87 10.04 -9.60
CA ASN A 201 0.38 11.31 -10.17
C ASN A 201 1.46 12.39 -10.34
N PHE A 202 2.71 12.10 -9.97
CA PHE A 202 3.84 13.00 -10.10
C PHE A 202 4.89 12.40 -11.04
N GLU A 203 5.88 13.20 -11.42
CA GLU A 203 7.09 12.68 -12.08
C GLU A 203 8.10 12.24 -11.00
N PRO A 204 8.45 10.94 -10.92
CA PRO A 204 9.43 10.45 -9.96
C PRO A 204 10.82 11.06 -10.20
N ASP A 205 11.54 11.38 -9.13
CA ASP A 205 12.93 11.87 -9.23
C ASP A 205 13.92 10.71 -9.45
N SER A 206 13.54 9.50 -9.01
CA SER A 206 14.22 8.24 -9.33
C SER A 206 13.26 7.07 -9.16
N TYR A 207 13.61 5.89 -9.67
CA TYR A 207 12.82 4.67 -9.51
C TYR A 207 13.71 3.43 -9.32
N ASP A 208 13.15 2.31 -8.88
CA ASP A 208 13.78 0.99 -8.99
C ASP A 208 12.72 -0.07 -9.35
N GLY A 209 12.97 -0.78 -10.45
CA GLY A 209 12.20 -1.95 -10.90
C GLY A 209 12.79 -3.28 -10.40
N VAL A 210 14.02 -3.28 -9.89
CA VAL A 210 14.75 -4.48 -9.44
C VAL A 210 14.87 -4.48 -7.91
N ARG A 211 14.28 -5.50 -7.27
CA ARG A 211 14.19 -5.60 -5.80
C ARG A 211 15.55 -5.51 -5.12
N ASP A 212 16.54 -6.21 -5.66
CA ASP A 212 17.87 -6.31 -5.06
C ASP A 212 18.66 -4.99 -5.18
N ARG A 213 18.26 -4.09 -6.09
CA ARG A 213 18.82 -2.72 -6.20
C ARG A 213 18.18 -1.77 -5.21
N PHE A 214 16.87 -1.89 -4.99
CA PHE A 214 16.15 -1.07 -4.02
C PHE A 214 16.51 -1.47 -2.58
N LEU A 215 16.39 -2.76 -2.24
CA LEU A 215 16.69 -3.27 -0.91
C LEU A 215 18.20 -3.28 -0.64
N GLY A 216 19.00 -3.70 -1.62
CA GLY A 216 20.43 -3.90 -1.47
C GLY A 216 20.79 -5.27 -0.86
N PRO A 217 22.07 -5.69 -1.01
CA PRO A 217 22.53 -6.98 -0.52
C PRO A 217 22.48 -7.05 1.01
N TYR A 218 22.09 -8.21 1.55
CA TYR A 218 21.98 -8.47 3.00
C TYR A 218 21.07 -7.49 3.76
N ARG A 219 20.06 -6.95 3.09
CA ARG A 219 19.05 -6.05 3.65
C ARG A 219 17.65 -6.62 3.46
N THR A 220 16.69 -6.04 4.15
CA THR A 220 15.26 -6.37 4.03
C THR A 220 14.47 -5.09 3.85
N GLU A 221 13.13 -5.19 3.79
CA GLU A 221 12.24 -4.03 3.80
C GLU A 221 12.42 -3.16 5.05
N THR A 222 13.05 -3.65 6.13
CA THR A 222 13.37 -2.83 7.30
C THR A 222 14.35 -1.71 6.98
N ASN A 223 15.31 -1.97 6.09
CA ASN A 223 16.44 -1.06 5.86
C ASN A 223 16.88 -0.99 4.38
N PRO A 224 15.98 -0.57 3.45
CA PRO A 224 16.31 -0.54 2.03
C PRO A 224 17.47 0.42 1.74
N LEU A 225 18.45 -0.03 0.95
CA LEU A 225 19.61 0.75 0.57
C LEU A 225 19.24 2.04 -0.17
N ALA A 226 18.22 2.00 -1.03
CA ALA A 226 17.75 3.18 -1.76
C ALA A 226 17.20 4.27 -0.82
N VAL A 227 16.45 3.86 0.21
CA VAL A 227 15.88 4.76 1.23
C VAL A 227 17.00 5.33 2.10
N GLU A 228 17.91 4.49 2.61
CA GLU A 228 19.05 4.94 3.42
C GLU A 228 19.89 6.00 2.68
N ARG A 229 20.20 5.73 1.40
CA ARG A 229 20.98 6.62 0.53
C ARG A 229 20.23 7.88 0.08
N GLY A 230 18.89 7.88 0.11
CA GLY A 230 18.08 9.02 -0.35
C GLY A 230 17.89 9.10 -1.88
N SER A 231 18.01 7.98 -2.59
CA SER A 231 17.71 7.87 -4.03
C SER A 231 17.68 6.41 -4.47
N CYS A 232 16.74 6.07 -5.35
CA CYS A 232 16.74 4.81 -6.10
C CYS A 232 17.88 4.78 -7.13
N SER A 233 18.14 3.61 -7.72
CA SER A 233 19.24 3.37 -8.67
C SER A 233 18.82 3.45 -10.14
N ASN A 234 17.55 3.74 -10.43
CA ASN A 234 16.96 3.72 -11.77
C ASN A 234 17.10 2.36 -12.46
N SER A 235 16.91 1.28 -11.70
CA SER A 235 17.10 -0.08 -12.19
C SER A 235 15.92 -0.62 -12.99
N SER A 236 16.24 -1.24 -14.13
CA SER A 236 15.35 -2.07 -14.94
C SER A 236 16.20 -3.22 -15.50
N GLU A 237 15.77 -4.46 -15.30
CA GLU A 237 16.49 -5.64 -15.77
C GLU A 237 15.48 -6.70 -16.26
N LEU A 238 15.95 -7.67 -17.04
CA LEU A 238 15.21 -8.89 -17.36
C LEU A 238 15.69 -10.00 -16.42
N GLY A 239 14.77 -10.71 -15.79
CA GLY A 239 15.03 -11.68 -14.76
C GLY A 239 15.36 -11.07 -13.39
N GLY A 240 15.48 -11.94 -12.40
CA GLY A 240 15.61 -11.59 -10.99
C GLY A 240 14.25 -11.44 -10.31
N ASN A 241 14.23 -10.61 -9.26
CA ASN A 241 13.02 -10.27 -8.53
C ASN A 241 12.75 -8.77 -8.71
N HIS A 242 11.49 -8.41 -8.94
CA HIS A 242 11.12 -7.06 -9.32
C HIS A 242 10.29 -6.37 -8.25
N CYS A 243 10.36 -5.04 -8.24
CA CYS A 243 9.61 -4.19 -7.33
C CYS A 243 9.00 -3.00 -8.05
N GLY A 244 7.96 -2.42 -7.47
CA GLY A 244 7.47 -1.10 -7.82
C GLY A 244 7.97 -0.11 -6.78
N ALA A 245 9.06 0.61 -7.07
CA ALA A 245 9.58 1.64 -6.19
C ALA A 245 9.75 2.97 -6.93
N LEU A 246 8.92 3.95 -6.59
CA LEU A 246 8.99 5.32 -7.07
C LEU A 246 9.41 6.24 -5.94
N HIS A 247 10.31 7.18 -6.24
CA HIS A 247 10.84 8.14 -5.29
C HIS A 247 10.50 9.58 -5.68
N LYS A 248 10.10 10.40 -4.70
CA LYS A 248 9.91 11.84 -4.86
C LYS A 248 10.49 12.64 -3.70
N ARG A 249 11.28 13.67 -4.03
CA ARG A 249 11.70 14.73 -3.11
C ARG A 249 10.63 15.80 -3.02
N ILE A 250 10.36 16.21 -1.79
CA ILE A 250 9.39 17.24 -1.46
C ILE A 250 10.02 18.26 -0.50
N LEU A 251 9.68 19.52 -0.71
CA LEU A 251 10.00 20.62 0.20
C LEU A 251 8.71 21.03 0.91
N LEU A 252 8.66 20.89 2.23
CA LEU A 252 7.50 21.29 3.02
C LEU A 252 7.87 22.42 3.99
N THR A 253 7.31 23.61 3.76
CA THR A 253 7.41 24.71 4.74
C THR A 253 6.45 24.45 5.93
N PRO A 254 6.66 25.12 7.09
CA PRO A 254 5.81 24.93 8.27
C PRO A 254 4.32 25.06 7.96
N GLY A 255 3.53 24.10 8.43
CA GLY A 255 2.08 24.02 8.25
C GLY A 255 1.61 23.58 6.88
N LYS A 256 2.50 23.37 5.89
CA LYS A 256 2.12 22.90 4.55
C LYS A 256 1.95 21.40 4.50
N GLU A 257 1.05 20.99 3.61
CA GLU A 257 0.74 19.61 3.30
C GLU A 257 0.90 19.38 1.79
N VAL A 258 1.39 18.19 1.43
CA VAL A 258 1.38 17.67 0.07
C VAL A 258 0.55 16.40 0.02
N ARG A 259 -0.09 16.16 -1.14
CA ARG A 259 -0.84 14.95 -1.45
C ARG A 259 -0.22 14.27 -2.66
N LEU A 260 0.21 13.03 -2.50
CA LEU A 260 0.87 12.20 -3.50
C LEU A 260 0.01 10.95 -3.73
N LEU A 261 -0.22 10.59 -4.99
CA LEU A 261 -1.08 9.46 -5.34
C LEU A 261 -0.25 8.41 -6.05
N PHE A 262 -0.33 7.15 -5.63
CA PHE A 262 0.25 6.00 -6.32
C PHE A 262 -0.85 5.06 -6.79
N MET A 263 -0.57 4.30 -7.84
CA MET A 263 -1.50 3.35 -8.45
C MET A 263 -0.79 2.03 -8.76
N LEU A 264 -1.33 0.94 -8.22
CA LEU A 264 -0.93 -0.44 -8.52
C LEU A 264 -2.06 -1.13 -9.29
N GLY A 265 -1.77 -1.77 -10.41
CA GLY A 265 -2.82 -2.48 -11.15
C GLY A 265 -2.32 -3.52 -12.13
N VAL A 266 -3.30 -4.15 -12.78
CA VAL A 266 -3.11 -5.14 -13.85
C VAL A 266 -3.14 -4.46 -15.21
N GLY A 267 -2.37 -4.98 -16.16
CA GLY A 267 -2.25 -4.47 -17.51
C GLY A 267 -0.90 -3.84 -17.79
N ASN A 268 -0.68 -3.55 -19.07
CA ASN A 268 0.57 -2.98 -19.57
C ASN A 268 0.68 -1.48 -19.24
N ARG A 269 1.74 -0.84 -19.73
CA ARG A 269 1.99 0.59 -19.55
C ARG A 269 0.82 1.45 -20.02
N GLU A 270 0.08 1.04 -21.05
CA GLU A 270 -1.08 1.81 -21.51
C GLU A 270 -2.22 1.79 -20.50
N ALA A 271 -2.49 0.64 -19.85
CA ALA A 271 -3.41 0.59 -18.72
C ALA A 271 -2.95 1.51 -17.57
N GLY A 272 -1.64 1.51 -17.27
CA GLY A 272 -1.04 2.44 -16.32
C GLY A 272 -1.22 3.91 -16.69
N ARG A 273 -1.07 4.28 -17.98
CA ARG A 273 -1.31 5.65 -18.47
C ARG A 273 -2.77 6.07 -18.29
N GLN A 274 -3.71 5.18 -18.57
CA GLN A 274 -5.14 5.45 -18.40
C GLN A 274 -5.48 5.71 -16.93
N MET A 275 -4.98 4.89 -16.02
CA MET A 275 -5.22 5.09 -14.58
C MET A 275 -4.50 6.33 -14.05
N ARG A 276 -3.26 6.61 -14.49
CA ARG A 276 -2.55 7.85 -14.15
C ARG A 276 -3.29 9.09 -14.65
N ALA A 277 -3.90 9.05 -15.83
CA ALA A 277 -4.69 10.16 -16.38
C ALA A 277 -5.99 10.37 -15.61
N LYS A 278 -6.70 9.29 -15.25
CA LYS A 278 -7.97 9.34 -14.50
C LYS A 278 -7.77 9.76 -13.05
N TYR A 279 -6.91 9.04 -12.34
CA TYR A 279 -6.69 9.19 -10.90
C TYR A 279 -5.53 10.13 -10.55
N GLY A 280 -4.91 10.77 -11.54
CA GLY A 280 -3.90 11.79 -11.31
C GLY A 280 -4.46 13.05 -10.62
N ASP A 281 -5.76 13.33 -10.80
CA ASP A 281 -6.48 14.39 -10.11
C ASP A 281 -6.95 13.90 -8.72
N PRO A 282 -6.50 14.55 -7.62
CA PRO A 282 -6.97 14.23 -6.28
C PRO A 282 -8.49 14.26 -6.10
N LYS A 283 -9.21 15.08 -6.86
CA LYS A 283 -10.68 15.14 -6.79
C LYS A 283 -11.33 13.85 -7.29
N THR A 284 -10.74 13.20 -8.30
CA THR A 284 -11.24 11.92 -8.80
C THR A 284 -11.06 10.83 -7.74
N VAL A 285 -9.94 10.84 -7.01
CA VAL A 285 -9.71 9.92 -5.90
C VAL A 285 -10.70 10.17 -4.76
N ASP A 286 -10.96 11.43 -4.40
CA ASP A 286 -11.98 11.77 -3.40
C ASP A 286 -13.39 11.29 -3.80
N GLY A 287 -13.75 11.47 -5.08
CA GLY A 287 -15.00 10.99 -5.64
C GLY A 287 -15.12 9.47 -5.59
N ALA A 288 -14.09 8.75 -6.00
CA ALA A 288 -14.07 7.28 -5.98
C ALA A 288 -14.12 6.72 -4.54
N PHE A 289 -13.49 7.39 -3.58
CA PHE A 289 -13.60 7.01 -2.18
C PHE A 289 -15.01 7.27 -1.61
N HIS A 290 -15.65 8.37 -2.02
CA HIS A 290 -17.03 8.64 -1.67
C HIS A 290 -17.98 7.58 -2.25
N GLU A 291 -17.78 7.20 -3.51
CA GLU A 291 -18.55 6.13 -4.17
C GLU A 291 -18.42 4.79 -3.43
N LEU A 292 -17.20 4.42 -3.02
CA LEU A 292 -16.99 3.21 -2.20
C LEU A 292 -17.76 3.27 -0.87
N LYS A 293 -17.81 4.44 -0.22
CA LYS A 293 -18.62 4.62 0.99
C LYS A 293 -20.11 4.46 0.70
N THR A 294 -20.60 5.04 -0.40
CA THR A 294 -22.00 4.91 -0.82
C THR A 294 -22.36 3.46 -1.10
N TYR A 295 -21.51 2.71 -1.81
CA TYR A 295 -21.68 1.27 -2.06
C TYR A 295 -21.93 0.48 -0.77
N TRP A 296 -21.11 0.70 0.26
CA TRP A 296 -21.28 0.05 1.56
C TRP A 296 -22.46 0.58 2.37
N GLN A 297 -22.77 1.88 2.27
CA GLN A 297 -23.94 2.46 2.92
C GLN A 297 -25.24 1.82 2.40
N GLU A 298 -25.37 1.65 1.09
CA GLU A 298 -26.53 1.02 0.45
C GLU A 298 -26.67 -0.43 0.87
N LYS A 299 -25.58 -1.22 0.89
CA LYS A 299 -25.61 -2.61 1.37
C LYS A 299 -26.03 -2.71 2.83
N LEU A 300 -25.41 -1.92 3.71
CA LEU A 300 -25.70 -1.95 5.14
C LEU A 300 -27.13 -1.47 5.45
N ALA A 301 -27.71 -0.58 4.64
CA ALA A 301 -29.06 -0.06 4.85
C ALA A 301 -30.17 -1.12 4.75
N VAL A 302 -29.92 -2.26 4.10
CA VAL A 302 -30.90 -3.34 3.92
C VAL A 302 -31.32 -3.96 5.26
N LEU A 303 -30.39 -4.10 6.20
CA LEU A 303 -30.66 -4.65 7.52
C LEU A 303 -29.91 -3.84 8.59
N GLN A 304 -30.68 -3.21 9.47
CA GLN A 304 -30.18 -2.51 10.65
C GLN A 304 -31.01 -2.93 11.87
N CYS A 305 -30.38 -3.02 13.03
CA CYS A 305 -31.02 -3.35 14.28
C CYS A 305 -30.65 -2.36 15.39
N ALA A 306 -31.56 -2.17 16.33
CA ALA A 306 -31.35 -1.38 17.53
C ALA A 306 -31.84 -2.22 18.72
N THR A 307 -30.89 -2.83 19.43
CA THR A 307 -31.15 -3.64 20.63
C THR A 307 -30.47 -3.02 21.85
N PRO A 308 -30.85 -3.42 23.08
CA PRO A 308 -30.12 -3.02 24.29
C PRO A 308 -28.66 -3.50 24.35
N HIS A 309 -28.21 -4.40 23.47
CA HIS A 309 -26.86 -4.94 23.47
C HIS A 309 -25.99 -4.25 22.41
N ALA A 310 -25.17 -3.28 22.82
CA ALA A 310 -24.35 -2.46 21.91
C ALA A 310 -23.51 -3.31 20.94
N GLY A 311 -22.76 -4.30 21.44
CA GLY A 311 -21.93 -5.16 20.59
C GLY A 311 -22.73 -6.00 19.58
N PHE A 312 -24.02 -6.26 19.83
CA PHE A 312 -24.86 -6.97 18.85
C PHE A 312 -25.20 -6.02 17.71
N ASN A 313 -25.55 -4.78 18.04
CA ASN A 313 -25.79 -3.72 17.06
C ASN A 313 -24.52 -3.47 16.23
N THR A 314 -23.34 -3.30 16.86
CA THR A 314 -22.07 -3.08 16.16
C THR A 314 -21.77 -4.18 15.13
N MET A 315 -21.90 -5.45 15.54
CA MET A 315 -21.59 -6.58 14.66
C MET A 315 -22.64 -6.76 13.56
N VAL A 316 -23.93 -6.76 13.88
CA VAL A 316 -25.00 -6.98 12.88
C VAL A 316 -25.10 -5.81 11.90
N ASN A 317 -24.95 -4.57 12.36
CA ASN A 317 -25.14 -3.38 11.53
C ASN A 317 -23.93 -3.06 10.65
N THR A 318 -22.79 -3.74 10.83
CA THR A 318 -21.55 -3.44 10.09
C THR A 318 -20.69 -4.69 9.85
N TRP A 319 -20.07 -5.23 10.90
CA TRP A 319 -18.93 -6.15 10.73
C TRP A 319 -19.30 -7.56 10.26
N ASN A 320 -20.43 -8.11 10.71
CA ASN A 320 -20.88 -9.44 10.28
C ASN A 320 -21.28 -9.46 8.81
N LEU A 321 -21.98 -8.42 8.34
CA LEU A 321 -22.33 -8.31 6.92
C LEU A 321 -21.06 -8.11 6.08
N TYR A 322 -20.14 -7.25 6.53
CA TYR A 322 -18.87 -7.06 5.83
C TYR A 322 -18.10 -8.38 5.69
N GLN A 323 -17.96 -9.16 6.78
CA GLN A 323 -17.28 -10.45 6.75
C GLN A 323 -17.99 -11.50 5.86
N ALA A 324 -19.31 -11.45 5.75
CA ALA A 324 -20.05 -12.40 4.90
C ALA A 324 -19.88 -12.12 3.40
N GLU A 325 -19.42 -10.92 3.04
CA GLU A 325 -19.19 -10.48 1.65
C GLU A 325 -17.73 -10.66 1.20
N THR A 326 -16.77 -10.67 2.14
CA THR A 326 -15.32 -10.81 1.90
C THR A 326 -14.86 -12.25 1.85
#